data_AF-A0A166CRN3-F1
#
_entry.id   AF-A0A166CRN3-F1
#
_cell.length_a   1.000
_cell.length_b   1.000
_cell.length_c   1.000
_cell.angle_alpha   90.00
_cell.angle_beta   90.00
_cell.angle_gamma   90.00
#
_symmetry.space_group_name_H-M   'P 1'
#
loop_
_entity.id
_entity.type
_entity.pdbx_description
1 polymer ?
#
loop_
_entity_poly.entity_id
_entity_poly.type
_entity_poly.pdbx_seq_one_letter_code
_entity_poly.pdbx_strand_id
1 'polypeptide(L)' 'MEATKLLGLKVINSRGHVIGKVNNFEINQNTGFIERIAVKTHLLSTEDKIFTFNEIDNIVDVVLVTNEK' A
#
# COMPACT_ATOMS: atom_id res chain seq x y z
N MET A 1 10.43 -4.75 -7.76
CA MET A 1 9.70 -5.47 -6.71
C MET A 1 8.65 -6.34 -7.37
N GLU A 2 8.39 -7.55 -6.88
CA GLU A 2 7.28 -8.39 -7.39
C GLU A 2 5.94 -7.83 -6.89
N ALA A 3 4.94 -7.73 -7.76
CA ALA A 3 3.63 -7.17 -7.39
C ALA A 3 2.94 -7.97 -6.26
N THR A 4 3.15 -9.29 -6.22
CA THR A 4 2.65 -10.16 -5.14
C THR A 4 3.17 -9.77 -3.76
N LYS A 5 4.38 -9.19 -3.67
CA LYS A 5 4.95 -8.70 -2.41
C LYS A 5 4.29 -7.42 -1.89
N LEU A 6 3.44 -6.76 -2.70
CA LEU A 6 2.62 -5.65 -2.22
C LEU A 6 1.54 -6.13 -1.24
N LEU A 7 1.02 -7.35 -1.43
CA LEU A 7 -0.06 -7.87 -0.62
C LEU A 7 0.39 -8.02 0.84
N GLY A 8 -0.43 -7.49 1.74
CA GLY A 8 -0.16 -7.50 3.18
C GLY A 8 0.75 -6.38 3.69
N LEU A 9 1.37 -5.57 2.82
CA LEU A 9 2.18 -4.42 3.25
C LEU A 9 1.31 -3.40 3.98
N LYS A 10 1.88 -2.79 5.02
CA LYS A 10 1.22 -1.71 5.77
C LYS A 10 1.22 -0.44 4.93
N VAL A 11 0.07 0.20 4.81
CA VAL A 11 -0.05 1.53 4.23
C VAL A 11 -0.02 2.55 5.35
N ILE A 12 0.92 3.49 5.27
CA ILE A 12 1.19 4.49 6.31
C ILE A 12 0.99 5.87 5.67
N ASN A 13 0.28 6.76 6.36
CA ASN A 13 0.15 8.15 5.89
C ASN A 13 1.38 8.99 6.25
N SER A 14 1.44 10.21 5.73
CA SER A 14 2.54 11.16 5.99
C SER A 14 2.75 11.53 7.47
N ARG A 15 1.81 11.20 8.37
CA ARG A 15 1.93 11.39 9.82
C ARG A 15 2.49 10.15 10.54
N GLY A 16 2.84 9.09 9.81
CA GLY A 16 3.32 7.84 10.39
C GLY A 16 2.20 6.92 10.89
N HIS A 17 0.92 7.24 10.68
CA HIS A 17 -0.17 6.38 11.11
C HIS A 17 -0.46 5.29 10.08
N VAL A 18 -0.57 4.05 10.55
CA VAL A 18 -1.02 2.91 9.74
C VAL A 18 -2.50 3.09 9.39
N ILE A 19 -2.79 3.19 8.09
CA ILE A 19 -4.15 3.23 7.53
C ILE A 19 -4.74 1.81 7.47
N GLY A 20 -3.92 0.83 7.09
CA GLY A 20 -4.37 -0.54 6.87
C GLY A 20 -3.30 -1.39 6.19
N LYS A 21 -3.72 -2.47 5.56
CA LYS A 21 -2.86 -3.34 4.75
C LYS A 21 -3.36 -3.43 3.32
N VAL A 22 -2.44 -3.51 2.36
CA VAL A 22 -2.80 -3.79 0.97
C VAL A 22 -3.45 -5.18 0.89
N ASN A 23 -4.65 -5.24 0.33
CA ASN A 23 -5.45 -6.45 0.16
C ASN A 23 -5.53 -6.86 -1.31
N ASN A 24 -5.49 -5.89 -2.22
CA ASN A 24 -5.52 -6.14 -3.66
C ASN A 24 -4.85 -4.99 -4.43
N PHE A 25 -4.61 -5.19 -5.71
CA PHE A 25 -4.18 -4.15 -6.64
C PHE A 25 -4.77 -4.39 -8.03
N GLU A 26 -4.98 -3.32 -8.77
CA GLU A 26 -5.53 -3.36 -10.13
C GLU A 26 -4.44 -3.02 -11.14
N ILE A 27 -4.31 -3.88 -12.16
CA ILE A 27 -3.35 -3.70 -13.25
C ILE A 27 -4.11 -3.23 -14.49
N ASN A 28 -3.66 -2.15 -15.10
CA ASN A 28 -4.09 -1.75 -16.43
C ASN A 28 -3.65 -2.81 -17.45
N GLN A 29 -4.61 -3.45 -18.12
CA GLN A 29 -4.34 -4.53 -19.06
C GLN A 29 -3.61 -4.08 -20.34
N ASN A 30 -3.68 -2.81 -20.70
CA ASN A 30 -3.03 -2.26 -21.88
C ASN A 30 -1.55 -1.94 -21.64
N THR A 31 -1.21 -1.49 -20.42
CA THR A 31 0.15 -1.03 -20.09
C THR A 31 0.91 -1.99 -19.18
N GLY A 32 0.21 -2.90 -18.50
CA GLY A 32 0.77 -3.79 -17.49
C GLY A 32 1.13 -3.09 -16.17
N PHE A 33 0.83 -1.80 -16.03
CA PHE A 33 1.13 -1.03 -14.81
C PHE A 33 0.01 -1.14 -13.78
N ILE A 34 0.40 -1.06 -12.51
CA ILE A 34 -0.56 -0.96 -11.40
C ILE A 34 -1.12 0.46 -11.38
N GLU A 35 -2.44 0.60 -11.37
CA GLU A 35 -3.11 1.91 -11.30
C GLU A 35 -3.69 2.20 -9.92
N ARG A 36 -4.10 1.15 -9.21
CA ARG A 36 -4.80 1.28 -7.92
C ARG A 36 -4.37 0.19 -6.95
N ILE A 37 -4.31 0.54 -5.68
CA ILE A 37 -4.19 -0.41 -4.56
C ILE A 37 -5.43 -0.34 -3.69
N ALA A 38 -5.94 -1.50 -3.28
CA ALA A 38 -7.03 -1.63 -2.34
C ALA A 38 -6.46 -1.92 -0.95
N VAL A 39 -6.86 -1.13 0.03
CA VAL A 39 -6.32 -1.16 1.39
C VAL A 39 -7.43 -1.49 2.37
N LYS A 40 -7.29 -2.64 3.03
CA LYS A 40 -8.19 -3.06 4.10
C LYS A 40 -7.81 -2.35 5.39
N THR A 41 -8.69 -1.48 5.88
CA THR A 41 -8.45 -0.63 7.06
C THR A 41 -8.62 -1.38 8.38
N HIS A 42 -9.58 -2.31 8.45
CA HIS A 42 -9.85 -3.16 9.61
C HIS A 42 -10.20 -4.59 9.19
N LEU A 43 -9.95 -5.57 10.07
CA LEU A 43 -10.19 -7.00 9.79
C LEU A 43 -11.67 -7.28 9.43
N LEU A 44 -12.58 -6.55 10.09
CA LEU A 44 -14.04 -6.64 9.93
C LEU A 44 -14.61 -5.61 8.95
N SER A 45 -13.78 -4.79 8.30
CA SER A 45 -14.27 -3.87 7.27
C SER A 45 -14.77 -4.67 6.08
N THR A 46 -15.98 -4.37 5.63
CA THR A 46 -16.56 -4.91 4.41
C THR A 46 -16.11 -4.16 3.16
N GLU A 47 -15.52 -2.97 3.35
CA GLU A 47 -15.08 -2.10 2.26
C GLU A 47 -13.57 -1.84 2.36
N ASP A 48 -12.91 -1.89 1.19
CA ASP A 48 -11.52 -1.51 1.03
C ASP A 48 -11.43 -0.03 0.65
N LYS A 49 -10.44 0.66 1.21
CA LYS A 49 -10.10 2.02 0.80
C LYS A 49 -9.19 1.96 -0.43
N ILE A 50 -9.56 2.66 -1.49
CA ILE A 50 -8.81 2.67 -2.75
C ILE A 50 -7.85 3.86 -2.78
N PHE A 51 -6.62 3.63 -3.22
CA PHE A 51 -5.63 4.65 -3.55
C PHE A 51 -5.14 4.44 -4.97
N THR A 52 -5.05 5.52 -5.74
CA THR A 52 -4.37 5.51 -7.03
C THR A 52 -2.86 5.43 -6.84
N PHE A 53 -2.15 4.85 -7.80
CA PHE A 53 -0.70 4.65 -7.68
C PHE A 53 0.06 5.98 -7.61
N ASN A 54 -0.51 7.07 -8.16
CA ASN A 54 0.04 8.42 -8.07
C ASN A 54 -0.04 9.04 -6.67
N GLU A 55 -0.88 8.51 -5.78
CA GLU A 55 -0.96 8.94 -4.37
C GLU A 55 0.08 8.23 -3.49
N ILE A 56 0.80 7.25 -4.03
CA ILE A 56 1.82 6.48 -3.32
C ILE A 56 3.16 7.20 -3.46
N ASP A 57 3.66 7.73 -2.34
CA ASP A 57 4.96 8.41 -2.29
C ASP A 57 6.13 7.42 -2.44
N ASN A 58 6.14 6.36 -1.64
CA ASN A 58 7.20 5.35 -1.64
C ASN A 58 6.64 3.97 -1.30
N ILE A 59 7.23 2.92 -1.88
CA ILE A 59 6.97 1.53 -1.50
C ILE A 59 8.25 0.94 -0.93
N VAL A 60 8.21 0.62 0.36
CA VAL A 60 9.38 0.20 1.12
C VAL A 60 9.06 -1.06 1.92
N ASP A 61 9.98 -2.01 1.90
CA ASP A 61 9.93 -3.28 2.65
C ASP A 61 10.92 -3.17 3.82
N VAL A 62 10.59 -2.36 4.84
CA VAL A 62 11.63 -1.77 5.73
C VAL A 62 11.28 -1.65 7.20
N VAL A 63 12.36 -1.60 8.00
CA VAL A 63 12.44 -0.99 9.33
C VAL A 63 13.03 0.42 9.16
N LEU A 64 12.31 1.43 9.65
CA LEU A 64 12.68 2.85 9.57
C LEU A 64 13.30 3.31 10.90
N VAL A 65 14.45 3.99 10.86
CA VAL A 65 15.13 4.57 12.03
C VAL A 65 15.46 6.05 11.72
N THR A 66 15.17 6.95 12.66
CA THR A 66 15.35 8.40 12.48
C THR A 66 16.70 8.93 12.98
N ASN A 67 17.39 8.18 13.84
CA ASN A 67 18.73 8.45 14.35
C ASN A 67 19.27 7.18 15.03
N GLU A 68 20.47 6.72 14.67
CA GLU A 68 21.24 5.74 15.46
C GLU A 68 22.12 6.55 16.43
N LYS A 69 22.12 6.21 17.72
CA LYS A 69 22.95 6.90 18.72
C LYS A 69 24.43 6.78 18.41
#